data_AF-A0A263D9B0-F1
#
_entry.id   AF-A0A263D9B0-F1
#
_cell.length_a   1.000
_cell.length_b   1.000
_cell.length_c   1.000
_cell.angle_alpha   90.00
_cell.angle_beta   90.00
_cell.angle_gamma   90.00
#
_symmetry.space_group_name_H-M   'P 1'
#
loop_
_entity.id
_entity.type
_entity.pdbx_description
1 polymer ?
#
loop_
_entity_poly.entity_id
_entity_poly.type
_entity_poly.pdbx_seq_one_letter_code
_entity_poly.pdbx_strand_id
1 'polypeptide(L)'
;MREIHAVPAYFPDWADGPSLSWCLRWRPDPLTPRRLDHLLVTDLGLLDLPPRLTGTHAGLRRGATRHPVAGTGVWICDPAEVLGRLDGSARRKDAARAEEYAALRARAPLAPTPEGLARLGSLNR
;
A
#
# COMPACT_ATOMS: atom_id res chain seq x y z
N MET A 1 -13.26 9.19 -2.53
CA MET A 1 -12.27 9.75 -3.50
C MET A 1 -12.37 11.26 -3.61
N ARG A 2 -13.54 11.84 -3.87
CA ARG A 2 -13.70 13.32 -3.92
C ARG A 2 -13.40 14.01 -2.59
N GLU A 3 -13.87 13.42 -1.49
CA GLU A 3 -13.66 13.93 -0.12
C GLU A 3 -12.18 13.99 0.31
N ILE A 4 -11.32 13.18 -0.32
CA ILE A 4 -9.87 13.13 -0.04
C ILE A 4 -9.05 13.73 -1.20
N HIS A 5 -9.72 14.43 -2.12
CA HIS A 5 -9.14 15.04 -3.33
C HIS A 5 -8.18 14.12 -4.09
N ALA A 6 -8.51 12.82 -4.13
CA ALA A 6 -7.62 11.84 -4.74
C ALA A 6 -7.45 12.07 -6.24
N VAL A 7 -6.20 12.12 -6.69
CA VAL A 7 -5.82 12.15 -8.10
C VAL A 7 -4.72 11.13 -8.38
N PRO A 8 -4.61 10.55 -9.59
CA PRO A 8 -3.52 9.65 -9.92
C PRO A 8 -2.19 10.40 -9.91
N ALA A 9 -1.18 9.79 -9.32
CA ALA A 9 0.15 10.34 -9.26
C ALA A 9 0.76 10.40 -10.67
N TYR A 10 1.28 11.58 -11.03
CA TYR A 10 2.03 11.79 -12.26
C TYR A 10 3.52 11.73 -11.95
N PHE A 11 4.22 10.78 -12.58
CA PHE A 11 5.67 10.71 -12.57
C PHE A 11 6.16 10.78 -14.02
N PRO A 12 6.87 11.85 -14.43
CA PRO A 12 7.29 12.02 -15.81
C PRO A 12 8.22 10.89 -16.29
N ASP A 13 8.95 10.27 -15.36
CA ASP A 13 9.93 9.22 -15.65
C ASP A 13 9.32 7.80 -15.64
N TRP A 14 8.02 7.66 -15.38
CA TRP A 14 7.34 6.36 -15.49
C TRP A 14 6.90 6.12 -16.93
N ALA A 15 7.66 5.28 -17.64
CA ALA A 15 7.43 4.96 -19.06
C ALA A 15 5.97 4.53 -19.37
N ASP A 16 5.37 3.72 -18.50
CA ASP A 16 3.98 3.24 -18.62
C ASP A 16 3.01 3.99 -17.70
N GLY A 17 3.41 5.17 -17.21
CA GLY A 17 2.62 6.00 -16.31
C GLY A 17 1.52 6.79 -17.04
N PRO A 18 0.45 7.19 -16.34
CA PRO A 18 -0.56 8.06 -16.92
C PRO A 18 0.03 9.44 -17.25
N SER A 19 -0.41 10.03 -18.38
CA SER A 19 -0.04 11.43 -18.69
C SER A 19 -0.62 12.40 -17.67
N LEU A 20 0.06 13.53 -17.45
CA LEU A 20 -0.45 14.62 -16.60
C LEU A 20 -1.87 15.03 -16.97
N SER A 21 -2.14 15.16 -18.27
CA SER A 21 -3.45 15.56 -18.78
C SER A 21 -4.55 14.54 -18.41
N TRP A 22 -4.20 13.25 -18.39
CA TRP A 22 -5.11 12.19 -18.00
C TRP A 22 -5.36 12.24 -16.49
N CYS A 23 -4.31 12.41 -15.66
CA CYS A 23 -4.44 12.52 -14.21
C CYS A 23 -5.39 13.65 -13.80
N LEU A 24 -5.26 14.83 -14.43
CA LEU A 24 -6.11 15.98 -14.14
C LEU A 24 -7.59 15.73 -14.48
N ARG A 25 -7.86 14.99 -15.56
CA ARG A 25 -9.22 14.63 -16.00
C ARG A 25 -9.78 13.37 -15.35
N TRP A 26 -8.97 12.63 -14.58
CA TRP A 26 -9.39 11.38 -13.98
C TRP A 26 -10.55 11.60 -13.01
N ARG A 27 -11.66 10.93 -13.28
CA ARG A 27 -12.85 10.90 -12.42
C ARG A 27 -13.31 9.44 -12.37
N PRO A 28 -13.06 8.71 -11.27
CA PRO A 28 -13.45 7.32 -11.18
C PRO A 28 -14.96 7.27 -10.89
N ASP A 29 -15.77 7.05 -11.92
CA ASP A 29 -17.20 6.80 -11.79
C ASP A 29 -17.64 5.71 -12.78
N PRO A 30 -18.22 4.59 -12.32
CA PRO A 30 -18.35 4.18 -10.92
C PRO A 30 -16.99 3.86 -10.27
N LEU A 31 -16.94 3.87 -8.94
CA LEU A 31 -15.77 3.44 -8.17
C LEU A 31 -15.60 1.92 -8.30
N THR A 32 -14.74 1.47 -9.23
CA THR A 32 -14.40 0.06 -9.39
C THR A 32 -12.94 -0.19 -9.03
N PRO A 33 -12.57 -1.39 -8.53
CA PRO A 33 -11.18 -1.71 -8.20
C PRO A 33 -10.21 -1.46 -9.36
N ARG A 34 -10.62 -1.76 -10.60
CA ARG A 34 -9.81 -1.51 -11.80
C ARG A 34 -9.57 -0.02 -12.05
N ARG A 35 -10.55 0.84 -11.77
CA ARG A 35 -10.43 2.29 -11.94
C ARG A 35 -9.62 2.95 -10.82
N LEU A 36 -9.41 2.23 -9.72
CA LEU A 36 -8.66 2.64 -8.55
C LEU A 36 -7.23 2.07 -8.52
N ASP A 37 -6.83 1.27 -9.52
CA ASP A 37 -5.52 0.61 -9.64
C ASP A 37 -4.41 1.60 -10.04
N HIS A 38 -4.23 2.62 -9.22
CA HIS A 38 -3.25 3.68 -9.39
C HIS A 38 -2.69 4.06 -8.03
N LEU A 39 -1.43 4.53 -8.01
CA LEU A 39 -0.95 5.31 -6.89
C LEU A 39 -1.66 6.67 -6.92
N LEU A 40 -2.31 7.03 -5.82
CA LEU A 40 -3.12 8.23 -5.71
C LEU A 40 -2.45 9.22 -4.77
N VAL A 41 -2.41 10.48 -5.19
CA VAL A 41 -2.07 11.61 -4.33
C VAL A 41 -3.36 12.13 -3.71
N THR A 42 -3.33 12.34 -2.40
CA THR A 42 -4.44 12.88 -1.60
C THR A 42 -3.88 13.95 -0.67
N ASP A 43 -4.76 14.74 -0.05
CA ASP A 43 -4.34 15.72 0.98
C ASP A 43 -3.70 15.06 2.22
N LEU A 44 -3.93 13.76 2.40
CA LEU A 44 -3.41 12.97 3.51
C LEU A 44 -2.13 12.21 3.15
N GLY A 45 -1.61 12.39 1.93
CA GLY A 45 -0.44 11.69 1.41
C GLY A 45 -0.77 10.72 0.28
N LEU A 46 0.12 9.73 0.10
CA LEU A 46 0.01 8.75 -0.99
C LEU A 46 -0.84 7.55 -0.57
N LEU A 47 -1.81 7.20 -1.42
CA LEU A 47 -2.67 6.02 -1.27
C LEU A 47 -2.43 5.07 -2.45
N ASP A 48 -1.91 3.89 -2.17
CA ASP A 48 -1.76 2.82 -3.17
C ASP A 48 -2.86 1.78 -2.96
N LEU A 49 -3.59 1.44 -4.02
CA LEU A 49 -4.68 0.47 -4.01
C LEU A 49 -4.32 -0.70 -4.94
N PRO A 50 -3.47 -1.65 -4.52
CA PRO A 50 -3.02 -2.74 -5.39
C PRO A 50 -4.11 -3.83 -5.48
N PRO A 51 -4.83 -4.01 -6.61
CA PRO A 51 -5.98 -4.91 -6.64
C PRO A 51 -5.58 -6.36 -6.92
N ARG A 52 -4.33 -6.65 -7.30
CA ARG A 52 -3.93 -7.99 -7.79
C ARG A 52 -2.61 -8.52 -7.25
N LEU A 53 -1.66 -7.65 -6.90
CA LEU A 53 -0.30 -8.11 -6.56
C LEU A 53 -0.22 -8.83 -5.22
N THR A 54 -1.01 -8.40 -4.24
CA THR A 54 -0.99 -8.92 -2.86
C THR A 54 -2.21 -9.80 -2.55
N GLY A 55 -3.00 -10.15 -3.57
CA GLY A 55 -4.27 -10.86 -3.43
C GLY A 55 -5.49 -9.94 -3.40
N THR A 56 -6.68 -10.54 -3.34
CA THR A 56 -7.94 -9.78 -3.28
C THR A 56 -8.20 -9.26 -1.87
N HIS A 57 -8.99 -8.19 -1.73
CA HIS A 57 -9.45 -7.71 -0.43
C HIS A 57 -10.08 -8.84 0.41
N ALA A 58 -10.90 -9.69 -0.20
CA ALA A 58 -11.51 -10.83 0.48
C ALA A 58 -10.48 -11.87 0.97
N GLY A 59 -9.38 -12.07 0.22
CA GLY A 59 -8.28 -12.93 0.63
C GLY A 59 -7.48 -12.34 1.79
N LEU A 60 -7.05 -11.08 1.66
CA LEU A 60 -6.29 -10.35 2.67
C LEU A 60 -7.07 -10.15 3.97
N ARG A 61 -8.40 -10.06 3.88
CA ARG A 61 -9.27 -9.87 5.04
C ARG A 61 -9.25 -11.05 6.02
N ARG A 62 -9.02 -12.28 5.56
CA ARG A 62 -9.14 -13.47 6.42
C ARG A 62 -8.10 -13.48 7.54
N GLY A 63 -6.88 -13.00 7.29
CA GLY A 63 -5.82 -12.84 8.28
C GLY A 63 -5.66 -11.42 8.82
N ALA A 64 -6.57 -10.49 8.48
CA ALA A 64 -6.48 -9.12 8.94
C ALA A 64 -7.03 -8.97 10.37
N THR A 65 -6.34 -8.19 11.19
CA THR A 65 -6.78 -7.78 12.52
C THR A 65 -7.48 -6.43 12.45
N ARG A 66 -8.49 -6.23 13.30
CA ARG A 66 -9.17 -4.93 13.42
C ARG A 66 -8.52 -4.11 14.52
N HIS A 67 -8.07 -2.90 14.18
CA HIS A 67 -7.47 -1.96 15.12
C HIS A 67 -8.23 -0.64 15.15
N PRO A 68 -8.41 -0.03 16.32
CA PRO A 68 -8.95 1.33 16.42
C PRO A 68 -7.87 2.34 15.98
N VAL A 69 -8.23 3.23 15.06
CA VAL A 69 -7.43 4.36 14.64
C VAL A 69 -8.32 5.60 14.69
N ALA A 70 -8.00 6.56 15.57
CA ALA A 70 -8.81 7.76 15.79
C ALA A 70 -10.32 7.46 15.97
N GLY A 71 -10.65 6.45 16.77
CA GLY A 71 -12.04 6.03 17.02
C GLY A 71 -12.71 5.23 15.88
N THR A 72 -12.05 5.08 14.73
CA THR A 72 -12.54 4.30 13.58
C THR A 72 -11.87 2.93 13.56
N GLY A 73 -12.65 1.87 13.44
CA GLY A 73 -12.10 0.51 13.33
C GLY A 73 -11.57 0.22 11.93
N VAL A 74 -10.26 0.19 11.77
CA VAL A 74 -9.53 -0.09 10.53
C VAL A 74 -9.06 -1.55 10.53
N TRP A 75 -8.98 -2.16 9.35
CA TRP A 75 -8.47 -3.52 9.19
C TRP A 75 -7.06 -3.49 8.64
N ILE A 76 -6.17 -4.16 9.35
CA ILE A 76 -4.74 -4.22 9.05
C ILE A 76 -4.42 -5.67 8.71
N CYS A 77 -3.93 -5.92 7.50
CA CYS A 77 -3.47 -7.23 7.11
C CYS A 77 -2.13 -7.56 7.80
N ASP A 78 -1.92 -8.82 8.17
CA ASP A 78 -0.62 -9.30 8.62
C ASP A 78 0.43 -9.07 7.52
N PRO A 79 1.50 -8.28 7.78
CA PRO A 79 2.58 -8.08 6.83
C PRO A 79 3.20 -9.38 6.30
N ALA A 80 3.26 -10.45 7.11
CA ALA A 80 3.80 -11.74 6.68
C ALA A 80 2.96 -12.38 5.56
N GLU A 81 1.62 -12.26 5.62
CA GLU A 81 0.75 -12.73 4.55
C GLU A 81 0.93 -11.95 3.25
N VAL A 82 1.17 -10.64 3.35
CA VAL A 82 1.43 -9.79 2.18
C VAL A 82 2.77 -10.16 1.57
N LEU A 83 3.82 -10.23 2.39
CA LEU A 83 5.17 -10.55 1.94
C LEU A 83 5.27 -11.95 1.34
N GLY A 84 4.59 -12.95 1.91
CA GLY A 84 4.57 -14.31 1.36
C GLY A 84 3.91 -14.40 -0.02
N ARG A 85 2.97 -13.49 -0.34
CA ARG A 85 2.35 -13.40 -1.68
C ARG A 85 3.20 -12.64 -2.70
N LEU A 86 4.13 -11.81 -2.21
CA LEU A 86 5.11 -11.11 -3.05
C LEU A 86 6.32 -11.98 -3.37
N ASP A 87 6.57 -13.02 -2.57
CA ASP A 87 7.69 -13.94 -2.75
C ASP A 87 7.57 -14.68 -4.11
N GLY A 88 8.64 -14.66 -4.90
CA GLY A 88 8.64 -15.19 -6.27
C GLY A 88 7.99 -14.29 -7.34
N SER A 89 7.38 -13.16 -6.99
CA SER A 89 6.87 -12.18 -7.97
C SER A 89 8.03 -11.32 -8.51
N ALA A 90 8.77 -11.84 -9.49
CA ALA A 90 9.89 -11.13 -10.09
C ALA A 90 9.42 -9.96 -10.97
N ARG A 91 9.16 -8.79 -10.37
CA ARG A 91 9.02 -7.55 -11.14
C ARG A 91 10.41 -7.02 -11.46
N ARG A 92 10.60 -6.57 -12.71
CA ARG A 92 11.88 -5.98 -13.17
C ARG A 92 12.38 -4.85 -12.25
N LYS A 93 11.47 -4.08 -11.64
CA LYS A 93 11.79 -3.01 -10.68
C LYS A 93 12.15 -3.49 -9.27
N ASP A 94 11.81 -4.72 -8.92
CA ASP A 94 12.06 -5.30 -7.61
C ASP A 94 13.37 -6.08 -7.56
N ALA A 95 13.97 -6.42 -8.71
CA ALA A 95 15.26 -7.13 -8.77
C ALA A 95 16.38 -6.39 -8.03
N ALA A 96 16.48 -5.07 -8.20
CA ALA A 96 17.46 -4.24 -7.48
C ALA A 96 17.18 -4.18 -5.96
N ARG A 97 15.90 -4.28 -5.56
CA ARG A 97 15.50 -4.26 -4.14
C ARG A 97 15.60 -5.64 -3.47
N ALA A 98 15.58 -6.71 -4.26
CA ALA A 98 15.62 -8.08 -3.75
C ALA A 98 16.93 -8.36 -2.99
N GLU A 99 18.06 -7.88 -3.51
CA GLU A 99 19.36 -7.98 -2.83
C GLU A 99 19.38 -7.18 -1.52
N GLU A 100 18.87 -5.94 -1.52
CA GLU A 100 18.75 -5.11 -0.33
C GLU A 100 17.83 -5.75 0.74
N TYR A 101 16.69 -6.31 0.32
CA TYR A 101 15.76 -6.99 1.22
C TYR A 101 16.33 -8.30 1.77
N ALA A 102 17.07 -9.07 0.97
CA ALA A 102 17.78 -10.25 1.43
C ALA A 102 18.82 -9.89 2.50
N ALA A 103 19.59 -8.81 2.28
CA ALA A 103 20.55 -8.31 3.25
C ALA A 103 19.87 -7.82 4.55
N LEU A 104 18.72 -7.14 4.46
CA LEU A 104 17.96 -6.72 5.64
C LEU A 104 17.41 -7.90 6.44
N ARG A 105 16.86 -8.92 5.77
CA ARG A 105 16.37 -10.16 6.41
C ARG A 105 17.48 -10.94 7.11
N ALA A 106 18.70 -10.92 6.57
CA ALA A 106 19.86 -11.55 7.19
C ALA A 106 20.39 -10.79 8.41
N ARG A 107 20.10 -9.48 8.54
CA ARG A 107 20.70 -8.60 9.56
C ARG A 107 19.95 -8.52 10.89
N ALA A 108 18.68 -8.93 10.98
CA ALA A 108 17.95 -8.85 12.24
C ALA A 108 16.79 -9.86 12.32
N PRO A 109 16.52 -10.46 13.50
CA PRO A 109 15.18 -10.97 13.76
C PRO A 109 14.23 -9.77 13.66
N LEU A 110 13.19 -9.88 12.84
CA LEU A 110 12.15 -8.85 12.77
C LEU A 110 11.67 -8.61 14.20
N ALA A 111 11.90 -7.41 14.73
CA ALA A 111 11.33 -7.02 16.00
C ALA A 111 9.81 -7.30 15.87
N PRO A 112 9.20 -8.02 16.83
CA PRO A 112 7.80 -8.43 16.71
C PRO A 112 6.83 -7.24 16.66
N THR A 113 7.34 -6.03 16.91
CA THR A 113 6.58 -4.79 16.88
C THR A 113 7.24 -3.80 15.92
N PRO A 114 6.54 -3.35 14.86
CA PRO A 114 6.99 -2.22 14.06
C PRO A 114 7.19 -0.98 14.94
N GLU A 115 8.30 -0.27 14.81
CA GLU A 115 8.63 0.90 15.65
C GLU A 115 7.53 1.99 15.63
N GLY A 116 6.81 2.12 14.52
CA GLY A 116 5.66 3.04 14.39
C GLY A 116 4.47 2.67 15.28
N LEU A 117 4.28 1.38 15.59
CA LEU A 117 3.21 0.91 16.48
C LEU A 117 3.55 1.18 17.96
N ALA A 118 4.84 1.07 18.32
CA ALA A 118 5.30 1.33 19.68
C ALA A 118 5.03 2.77 20.14
N ARG A 119 5.10 3.74 19.22
CA ARG A 119 4.84 5.16 19.51
C ARG A 119 3.35 5.52 19.67
N LEU A 120 2.45 4.72 19.11
CA LEU A 120 1.00 4.91 19.31
C LEU A 120 0.54 4.39 20.68
N GLY A 121 1.24 3.40 21.25
CA GLY A 121 0.97 2.89 22.60
C GLY A 121 1.38 3.84 23.73
N SER A 122 2.31 4.77 23.48
CA SER A 122 2.75 5.77 24.46
C SER A 122 1.90 7.04 24.49
N LEU A 123 1.00 7.24 23.52
CA LEU A 123 0.09 8.40 23.47
C LEU A 123 -1.24 8.16 24.23
N ASN A 124 -1.44 6.96 24.78
CA ASN A 124 -2.61 6.57 25.56
C ASN A 124 -2.26 6.25 27.03
N ARG A 125 -1.19 6.84 27.60
CA ARG A 125 -0.90 6.80 29.03
C ARG A 125 -1.00 8.18 29.66
#